data_AF-A0A7S0X659-F1
#
_entry.id   AF-A0A7S0X659-F1
#
_cell.length_a   1.000
_cell.length_b   1.000
_cell.length_c   1.000
_cell.angle_alpha   90.00
_cell.angle_beta   90.00
_cell.angle_gamma   90.00
#
_symmetry.space_group_name_H-M   'P 1'
#
loop_
_entity.id
_entity.type
_entity.pdbx_description
1 polymer ?
#
loop_
_entity_poly.entity_id
_entity_poly.type
_entity_poly.pdbx_seq_one_letter_code
_entity_poly.pdbx_strand_id
1 'polypeptide(L)'
;KARYVKEAAEQLHVQFQGVVPRSASELQRLPGVGPKIAHLVASVAFGDERSGIVVDTHVRRLSERLGWTTGRACTTAEATRVRLERWLPPDLWGETTLLLVGFGQEVCTPRRPHCGACPVSATCPSAFTWDDHANGGKQDQIGDGGGSAGGEGAAGNDRAGGKDWGRGSLLGHGDCGVAVVDVEDL
;
A
#
# COMPACT_ATOMS: atom_id res chain seq x y z
N LYS A 1 -25.29 -5.40 10.22
CA LYS A 1 -25.47 -4.78 8.88
C LYS A 1 -26.93 -4.49 8.57
N ALA A 2 -27.86 -5.45 8.71
CA ALA A 2 -29.30 -5.23 8.46
C ALA A 2 -29.88 -4.00 9.19
N ARG A 3 -29.53 -3.80 10.46
CA ARG A 3 -29.91 -2.60 11.24
C ARG A 3 -29.50 -1.29 10.55
N TYR A 4 -28.23 -1.15 10.18
CA TYR A 4 -27.71 0.05 9.51
C TYR A 4 -28.37 0.33 8.16
N VAL A 5 -28.70 -0.72 7.39
CA VAL A 5 -29.41 -0.57 6.11
C VAL A 5 -30.81 0.01 6.35
N LYS A 6 -31.54 -0.50 7.34
CA LYS A 6 -32.86 0.02 7.71
C LYS A 6 -32.77 1.47 8.18
N GLU A 7 -31.87 1.78 9.10
CA GLU A 7 -31.67 3.13 9.63
C GLU A 7 -31.26 4.12 8.51
N ALA A 8 -30.41 3.70 7.58
CA ALA A 8 -30.01 4.54 6.45
C ALA A 8 -31.18 4.83 5.50
N ALA A 9 -32.02 3.83 5.22
CA ALA A 9 -33.22 4.01 4.39
C ALA A 9 -34.24 4.94 5.06
N GLU A 10 -34.45 4.81 6.38
CA GLU A 10 -35.32 5.70 7.15
C GLU A 10 -34.79 7.15 7.13
N GLN A 11 -33.50 7.35 7.34
CA GLN A 11 -32.89 8.68 7.31
C GLN A 11 -32.92 9.29 5.90
N LEU A 12 -32.69 8.50 4.85
CA LEU A 12 -32.86 8.93 3.46
C LEU A 12 -34.29 9.41 3.20
N HIS A 13 -35.29 8.69 3.69
CA HIS A 13 -36.69 9.07 3.52
C HIS A 13 -37.01 10.40 4.25
N VAL A 14 -36.60 10.53 5.51
CA VAL A 14 -36.94 11.69 6.36
C VAL A 14 -36.14 12.94 6.00
N GLN A 15 -34.82 12.83 5.80
CA GLN A 15 -33.92 13.98 5.64
C GLN A 15 -33.62 14.31 4.17
N PHE A 16 -33.65 13.32 3.29
CA PHE A 16 -33.27 13.47 1.89
C PHE A 16 -34.43 13.18 0.93
N GLN A 17 -35.67 13.08 1.43
CA GLN A 17 -36.90 12.86 0.64
C GLN A 17 -36.83 11.62 -0.26
N GLY A 18 -36.09 10.59 0.17
CA GLY A 18 -35.89 9.36 -0.59
C GLY A 18 -34.86 9.45 -1.72
N VAL A 19 -34.17 10.58 -1.87
CA VAL A 19 -33.11 10.77 -2.86
C VAL A 19 -31.75 10.52 -2.21
N VAL A 20 -30.89 9.73 -2.86
CA VAL A 20 -29.53 9.50 -2.38
C VAL A 20 -28.68 10.75 -2.66
N PRO A 21 -28.05 11.36 -1.65
CA PRO A 21 -27.22 12.54 -1.84
C PRO A 21 -25.99 12.20 -2.68
N ARG A 22 -25.52 13.17 -3.48
CA ARG A 22 -24.38 12.98 -4.39
C ARG A 22 -23.04 13.29 -3.72
N SER A 23 -23.04 14.14 -2.71
CA SER A 23 -21.84 14.56 -2.00
C SER A 23 -21.35 13.48 -1.04
N ALA A 24 -20.04 13.20 -1.06
CA ALA A 24 -19.41 12.31 -0.09
C ALA A 24 -19.63 12.78 1.37
N SER A 25 -19.65 14.09 1.64
CA SER A 25 -19.88 14.62 2.99
C SER A 25 -21.31 14.37 3.48
N GLU A 26 -22.29 14.41 2.58
CA GLU A 26 -23.69 14.13 2.89
C GLU A 26 -23.94 12.64 3.05
N LEU A 27 -23.32 11.82 2.19
CA LEU A 27 -23.37 10.36 2.28
C LEU A 27 -22.84 9.87 3.64
N GLN A 28 -21.77 10.47 4.17
CA GLN A 28 -21.23 10.15 5.51
C GLN A 28 -22.18 10.46 6.67
N ARG A 29 -23.24 11.26 6.45
CA ARG A 29 -24.27 11.50 7.48
C ARG A 29 -25.21 10.31 7.65
N LEU A 30 -25.21 9.38 6.69
CA LEU A 30 -26.02 8.17 6.76
C LEU A 30 -25.38 7.13 7.71
N PRO A 31 -26.18 6.44 8.52
CA PRO A 31 -25.69 5.49 9.50
C PRO A 31 -25.04 4.29 8.80
N GLY A 32 -23.81 3.98 9.22
CA GLY A 32 -23.01 2.91 8.63
C GLY A 32 -22.27 3.29 7.35
N VAL A 33 -22.38 4.53 6.87
CA VAL A 33 -21.60 5.05 5.74
C VAL A 33 -20.38 5.80 6.27
N GLY A 34 -19.22 5.14 6.22
CA GLY A 34 -17.94 5.78 6.50
C GLY A 34 -17.33 6.45 5.26
N PRO A 35 -16.18 7.15 5.40
CA PRO A 35 -15.50 7.85 4.30
C PRO A 35 -15.28 6.98 3.06
N LYS A 36 -14.81 5.74 3.25
CA LYS A 36 -14.61 4.77 2.15
C LYS A 36 -15.88 4.56 1.32
N ILE A 37 -17.00 4.29 1.99
CA ILE A 37 -18.26 3.98 1.30
C ILE A 37 -18.83 5.24 0.65
N ALA A 38 -18.69 6.40 1.29
CA ALA A 38 -19.14 7.66 0.74
C ALA A 38 -18.41 8.04 -0.56
N HIS A 39 -17.08 8.00 -0.57
CA HIS A 39 -16.28 8.26 -1.78
C HIS A 39 -16.55 7.23 -2.87
N LEU A 40 -16.72 5.94 -2.50
CA LEU A 40 -17.06 4.89 -3.46
C LEU A 40 -18.42 5.11 -4.12
N VAL A 41 -19.44 5.51 -3.35
CA VAL A 41 -20.77 5.80 -3.89
C VAL A 41 -20.73 7.06 -4.75
N ALA A 42 -20.04 8.11 -4.31
CA ALA A 42 -19.87 9.35 -5.08
C ALA A 42 -19.21 9.09 -6.44
N SER A 43 -18.12 8.31 -6.47
CA SER A 43 -17.41 8.00 -7.72
C SER A 43 -18.21 7.03 -8.61
N VAL A 44 -18.66 5.88 -8.08
CA VAL A 44 -19.27 4.82 -8.90
C VAL A 44 -20.71 5.12 -9.29
N ALA A 45 -21.53 5.65 -8.37
CA ALA A 45 -22.96 5.86 -8.65
C ALA A 45 -23.24 7.22 -9.29
N PHE A 46 -22.41 8.24 -9.01
CA PHE A 46 -22.64 9.61 -9.45
C PHE A 46 -21.55 10.18 -10.36
N GLY A 47 -20.49 9.42 -10.65
CA GLY A 47 -19.40 9.84 -11.55
C GLY A 47 -18.50 10.92 -10.96
N ASP A 48 -18.52 11.14 -9.64
CA ASP A 48 -17.64 12.10 -8.98
C ASP A 48 -16.30 11.45 -8.63
N GLU A 49 -15.49 11.23 -9.66
CA GLU A 49 -14.15 10.60 -9.56
C GLU A 49 -13.18 11.43 -8.70
N ARG A 50 -13.45 12.74 -8.57
CA ARG A 50 -12.67 13.68 -7.75
C ARG A 50 -13.19 13.82 -6.33
N SER A 51 -14.15 12.99 -5.91
CA SER A 51 -14.67 13.01 -4.55
C SER A 51 -13.61 12.63 -3.51
N GLY A 52 -12.67 11.74 -3.85
CA GLY A 52 -11.59 11.27 -2.99
C GLY A 52 -11.12 9.87 -3.37
N ILE A 53 -9.84 9.56 -3.14
CA ILE A 53 -9.32 8.21 -3.43
C ILE A 53 -9.90 7.19 -2.44
N VAL A 54 -10.44 6.09 -2.96
CA VAL A 54 -11.03 5.05 -2.13
C VAL A 54 -9.93 4.10 -1.67
N VAL A 55 -9.57 4.20 -0.39
CA VAL A 55 -8.57 3.32 0.23
C VAL A 55 -9.26 2.13 0.90
N ASP A 56 -8.86 0.92 0.50
CA ASP A 56 -9.25 -0.32 1.15
C ASP A 56 -8.02 -1.08 1.70
N THR A 57 -8.22 -2.34 2.10
CA THR A 57 -7.15 -3.20 2.61
C THR A 57 -6.09 -3.55 1.57
N HIS A 58 -6.44 -3.57 0.27
CA HIS A 58 -5.49 -3.80 -0.82
C HIS A 58 -4.68 -2.54 -1.08
N VAL A 59 -5.35 -1.41 -1.32
CA VAL A 59 -4.71 -0.10 -1.58
C VAL A 59 -3.79 0.28 -0.42
N ARG A 60 -4.24 0.13 0.83
CA ARG A 60 -3.42 0.41 2.02
C ARG A 60 -2.16 -0.47 2.05
N ARG A 61 -2.33 -1.78 1.92
CA ARG A 61 -1.21 -2.74 1.94
C ARG A 61 -0.22 -2.47 0.82
N LEU A 62 -0.70 -2.16 -0.38
CA LEU A 62 0.17 -1.83 -1.50
C LEU A 62 0.92 -0.54 -1.27
N SER A 63 0.24 0.51 -0.80
CA SER A 63 0.87 1.79 -0.47
C SER A 63 1.95 1.63 0.59
N GLU A 64 1.74 0.77 1.58
CA GLU A 64 2.74 0.39 2.58
C GLU A 64 3.92 -0.37 1.94
N ARG A 65 3.65 -1.40 1.13
CA ARG A 65 4.69 -2.25 0.51
C ARG A 65 5.55 -1.51 -0.53
N LEU A 66 4.94 -0.63 -1.30
CA LEU A 66 5.60 0.20 -2.30
C LEU A 66 6.32 1.40 -1.65
N GLY A 67 6.13 1.61 -0.34
CA GLY A 67 6.74 2.73 0.38
C GLY A 67 6.09 4.07 0.09
N TRP A 68 4.92 4.14 -0.57
CA TRP A 68 4.22 5.40 -0.84
C TRP A 68 3.74 6.08 0.44
N THR A 69 3.44 5.29 1.46
CA THR A 69 3.11 5.75 2.81
C THR A 69 4.21 5.28 3.76
N THR A 70 5.07 6.20 4.23
CA THR A 70 6.11 5.89 5.23
C THR A 70 5.82 6.54 6.57
N GLY A 71 6.22 5.87 7.66
CA GLY A 71 6.15 6.39 9.02
C GLY A 71 5.00 5.85 9.88
N ARG A 72 5.20 5.86 11.21
CA ARG A 72 4.26 5.31 12.20
C ARG A 72 2.87 5.96 12.21
N ALA A 73 2.72 7.13 11.61
CA ALA A 73 1.45 7.85 11.53
C ALA A 73 0.53 7.37 10.40
N CYS A 74 1.06 6.69 9.37
CA CYS A 74 0.27 6.19 8.24
C CYS A 74 -0.25 4.76 8.46
N THR A 75 -0.85 4.50 9.62
CA THR A 75 -1.41 3.19 9.96
C THR A 75 -2.89 3.07 9.60
N THR A 76 -3.58 4.18 9.36
CA THR A 76 -5.01 4.22 9.07
C THR A 76 -5.28 4.38 7.57
N ALA A 77 -6.43 3.87 7.12
CA ALA A 77 -6.88 4.05 5.73
C ALA A 77 -7.04 5.53 5.38
N GLU A 78 -7.47 6.36 6.35
CA GLU A 78 -7.63 7.80 6.16
C GLU A 78 -6.30 8.53 6.02
N ALA A 79 -5.29 8.18 6.82
CA ALA A 79 -3.95 8.73 6.67
C ALA A 79 -3.34 8.35 5.31
N THR A 80 -3.57 7.11 4.86
CA THR A 80 -3.18 6.65 3.53
C THR A 80 -3.87 7.46 2.42
N ARG A 81 -5.18 7.71 2.56
CA ARG A 81 -5.98 8.50 1.60
C ARG A 81 -5.38 9.89 1.43
N VAL A 82 -5.28 10.64 2.54
CA VAL A 82 -4.73 12.00 2.56
C VAL A 82 -3.32 12.02 1.97
N ARG A 83 -2.53 10.98 2.22
CA ARG A 83 -1.17 10.88 1.70
C ARG A 83 -1.13 10.64 0.20
N LEU A 84 -1.99 9.78 -0.34
CA LEU A 84 -2.09 9.51 -1.78
C LEU A 84 -2.63 10.74 -2.54
N GLU A 85 -3.64 11.41 -1.99
CA GLU A 85 -4.25 12.63 -2.59
C GLU A 85 -3.27 13.80 -2.71
N ARG A 86 -2.18 13.82 -1.94
CA ARG A 86 -1.16 14.88 -2.02
C ARG A 86 -0.31 14.86 -3.30
N TRP A 87 -0.17 13.71 -3.94
CA TRP A 87 0.72 13.56 -5.11
C TRP A 87 0.05 12.90 -6.31
N LEU A 88 -1.00 12.10 -6.11
CA LEU A 88 -1.74 11.48 -7.19
C LEU A 88 -2.73 12.49 -7.81
N PRO A 89 -2.69 12.74 -9.13
CA PRO A 89 -3.64 13.62 -9.80
C PRO A 89 -5.10 13.19 -9.56
N PRO A 90 -6.03 14.13 -9.28
CA PRO A 90 -7.43 13.80 -8.99
C PRO A 90 -8.15 12.99 -10.07
N ASP A 91 -7.79 13.20 -11.33
CA ASP A 91 -8.41 12.51 -12.46
C ASP A 91 -8.03 11.02 -12.52
N LEU A 92 -6.98 10.59 -11.80
CA LEU A 92 -6.53 9.20 -11.76
C LEU A 92 -7.01 8.44 -10.52
N TRP A 93 -7.73 9.08 -9.60
CA TRP A 93 -8.08 8.44 -8.32
C TRP A 93 -8.96 7.19 -8.49
N GLY A 94 -9.98 7.25 -9.34
CA GLY A 94 -10.89 6.13 -9.60
C GLY A 94 -10.17 4.94 -10.25
N GLU A 95 -9.44 5.21 -11.34
CA GLU A 95 -8.68 4.19 -12.07
C GLU A 95 -7.60 3.57 -11.20
N THR A 96 -6.83 4.38 -10.47
CA THR A 96 -5.78 3.91 -9.57
C THR A 96 -6.33 3.00 -8.48
N THR A 97 -7.46 3.35 -7.86
CA THR A 97 -8.09 2.45 -6.87
C THR A 97 -8.41 1.10 -7.50
N LEU A 98 -9.07 1.06 -8.66
CA LEU A 98 -9.48 -0.19 -9.30
C LEU A 98 -8.27 -1.06 -9.68
N LEU A 99 -7.24 -0.43 -10.26
CA LEU A 99 -5.98 -1.09 -10.62
C LEU A 99 -5.28 -1.68 -9.40
N LEU A 100 -5.14 -0.90 -8.31
CA LEU A 100 -4.47 -1.35 -7.09
C LEU A 100 -5.25 -2.46 -6.37
N VAL A 101 -6.58 -2.42 -6.41
CA VAL A 101 -7.43 -3.49 -5.86
C VAL A 101 -7.22 -4.77 -6.64
N GLY A 102 -7.35 -4.74 -7.98
CA GLY A 102 -7.16 -5.92 -8.83
C GLY A 102 -5.75 -6.49 -8.71
N PHE A 103 -4.73 -5.63 -8.77
CA PHE A 103 -3.34 -6.04 -8.60
C PHE A 103 -3.07 -6.62 -7.20
N GLY A 104 -3.66 -6.06 -6.16
CA GLY A 104 -3.57 -6.59 -4.81
C GLY A 104 -4.37 -7.87 -4.57
N GLN A 105 -5.28 -8.25 -5.48
CA GLN A 105 -6.01 -9.51 -5.44
C GLN A 105 -5.25 -10.61 -6.17
N GLU A 106 -4.69 -10.30 -7.35
CA GLU A 106 -4.09 -11.29 -8.24
C GLU A 106 -2.56 -11.43 -8.07
N VAL A 107 -1.83 -10.34 -7.87
CA VAL A 107 -0.34 -10.36 -7.90
C VAL A 107 0.24 -10.12 -6.51
N CYS A 108 -0.06 -8.98 -5.89
CA CYS A 108 0.50 -8.58 -4.60
C CYS A 108 -0.39 -9.03 -3.44
N THR A 109 -0.62 -10.34 -3.36
CA THR A 109 -1.50 -10.98 -2.37
C THR A 109 -1.01 -10.76 -0.93
N PRO A 110 -1.89 -10.86 0.10
CA PRO A 110 -1.47 -10.69 1.50
C PRO A 110 -0.40 -11.68 1.95
N ARG A 111 -0.50 -12.94 1.49
CA ARG A 111 0.42 -14.04 1.83
C ARG A 111 1.07 -14.54 0.54
N ARG A 112 2.41 -14.52 0.47
CA ARG A 112 3.21 -14.96 -0.69
C ARG A 112 2.82 -14.23 -1.99
N PRO A 113 3.11 -12.91 -2.09
CA PRO A 113 2.91 -12.19 -3.35
C PRO A 113 3.77 -12.77 -4.48
N HIS A 114 3.27 -12.68 -5.71
CA HIS A 114 3.93 -13.24 -6.90
C HIS A 114 4.99 -12.29 -7.46
N CYS A 115 6.00 -11.94 -6.66
CA CYS A 115 6.97 -10.94 -7.10
C CYS A 115 7.87 -11.36 -8.26
N GLY A 116 8.07 -12.66 -8.49
CA GLY A 116 8.77 -13.14 -9.69
C GLY A 116 8.06 -12.79 -11.01
N ALA A 117 6.75 -12.54 -10.97
CA ALA A 117 5.94 -12.11 -12.11
C ALA A 117 5.41 -10.67 -11.95
N CYS A 118 5.87 -9.95 -10.91
CA CYS A 118 5.40 -8.61 -10.62
C CYS A 118 6.16 -7.58 -11.48
N PRO A 119 5.45 -6.73 -12.26
CA PRO A 119 6.07 -5.75 -13.15
C PRO A 119 6.88 -4.70 -12.38
N VAL A 120 6.51 -4.41 -11.13
CA VAL A 120 7.16 -3.41 -10.28
C VAL A 120 8.14 -4.02 -9.27
N SER A 121 8.52 -5.30 -9.44
CA SER A 121 9.41 -5.99 -8.48
C SER A 121 10.80 -5.37 -8.38
N ALA A 122 11.32 -4.81 -9.48
CA ALA A 122 12.66 -4.21 -9.52
C ALA A 122 12.78 -2.94 -8.66
N THR A 123 11.70 -2.15 -8.55
CA THR A 123 11.66 -0.89 -7.81
C THR A 123 10.93 -0.98 -6.47
N CYS A 124 10.28 -2.12 -6.18
CA CYS A 124 9.52 -2.33 -4.95
C CYS A 124 10.43 -2.63 -3.75
N PRO A 125 10.42 -1.81 -2.69
CA PRO A 125 11.28 -2.01 -1.51
C PRO A 125 10.89 -3.25 -0.69
N SER A 126 9.67 -3.77 -0.86
CA SER A 126 9.20 -4.97 -0.16
C SER A 126 9.31 -6.26 -1.00
N ALA A 127 9.92 -6.21 -2.19
CA ALA A 127 10.10 -7.39 -3.03
C ALA A 127 10.99 -8.44 -2.32
N PHE A 128 10.59 -9.70 -2.45
CA PHE A 128 11.20 -10.93 -1.90
C PHE A 128 11.37 -11.00 -0.37
N THR A 129 10.94 -9.97 0.38
CA THR A 129 11.08 -9.91 1.85
C THR A 129 10.27 -10.96 2.63
N TRP A 130 9.33 -11.67 2.01
CA TRP A 130 8.54 -12.73 2.67
C TRP A 130 9.18 -14.12 2.55
N ASP A 131 10.17 -14.31 1.67
CA ASP A 131 10.78 -15.61 1.42
C ASP A 131 11.81 -15.98 2.51
N ASP A 132 12.34 -14.99 3.25
CA ASP A 132 13.37 -15.19 4.27
C ASP A 132 12.91 -16.04 5.48
N HIS A 133 11.61 -16.14 5.73
CA HIS A 133 11.06 -17.00 6.79
C HIS A 133 10.66 -18.41 6.32
N ALA A 134 10.75 -18.69 5.01
CA ALA A 134 10.32 -19.97 4.43
C ALA A 134 11.47 -20.94 4.15
N ASN A 135 12.73 -20.49 4.17
CA ASN A 135 13.87 -21.33 3.78
C ASN A 135 14.82 -21.69 4.94
N GLY A 136 14.26 -22.25 6.01
CA GLY A 136 14.99 -23.14 6.93
C GLY A 136 14.94 -24.58 6.40
N GLY A 137 15.51 -24.84 5.23
CA GLY A 137 15.29 -26.12 4.54
C GLY A 137 16.34 -26.45 3.48
N LYS A 138 17.46 -27.02 3.94
CA LYS A 138 18.32 -27.99 3.25
C LYS A 138 19.07 -27.51 2.00
N GLN A 139 20.34 -27.19 2.20
CA GLN A 139 21.36 -27.27 1.15
C GLN A 139 21.45 -28.73 0.70
N ASP A 140 20.91 -29.06 -0.46
CA ASP A 140 21.21 -30.33 -1.12
C ASP A 140 22.65 -30.24 -1.64
N GLN A 141 23.58 -30.75 -0.84
CA GLN A 141 24.97 -30.93 -1.23
C GLN A 141 25.03 -32.07 -2.25
N ILE A 142 25.25 -31.72 -3.51
CA ILE A 142 25.79 -32.64 -4.50
C ILE A 142 27.25 -32.86 -4.09
N GLY A 143 27.50 -34.01 -3.48
CA GLY A 143 28.84 -34.45 -3.11
C GLY A 143 29.56 -35.00 -4.33
N ASP A 144 30.70 -34.40 -4.65
CA ASP A 144 31.79 -35.08 -5.33
C ASP A 144 33.08 -34.80 -4.54
N GLY A 145 33.65 -35.87 -4.00
CA GLY A 145 34.89 -35.84 -3.24
C GLY A 145 36.11 -35.72 -4.16
N GLY A 146 37.17 -35.10 -3.63
CA GLY A 146 38.48 -35.05 -4.27
C GLY A 146 39.41 -34.13 -3.51
N GLY A 147 40.35 -34.70 -2.76
CA GLY A 147 41.14 -34.02 -1.75
C GLY A 147 42.35 -33.21 -2.23
N SER A 148 42.79 -32.35 -1.30
CA SER A 148 44.15 -32.23 -0.78
C SER A 148 44.98 -30.97 -1.11
N ALA A 149 45.36 -30.32 -0.01
CA ALA A 149 46.63 -29.68 0.32
C ALA A 149 47.01 -28.30 -0.24
N GLY A 150 47.15 -27.35 0.71
CA GLY A 150 48.35 -26.52 0.86
C GLY A 150 48.18 -25.01 0.63
N GLY A 151 48.47 -24.20 1.65
CA GLY A 151 48.79 -22.78 1.46
C GLY A 151 48.38 -21.86 2.61
N GLU A 152 49.31 -21.62 3.55
CA GLU A 152 49.26 -20.55 4.57
C GLU A 152 49.27 -19.15 3.92
N GLY A 153 48.58 -18.16 4.53
CA GLY A 153 48.73 -16.76 4.12
C GLY A 153 47.67 -15.77 4.59
N ALA A 154 47.86 -15.23 5.80
CA ALA A 154 47.53 -13.90 6.31
C ALA A 154 46.37 -13.05 5.71
N ALA A 155 45.41 -12.77 6.60
CA ALA A 155 44.83 -11.45 6.92
C ALA A 155 44.29 -10.54 5.79
N GLY A 156 42.97 -10.64 5.58
CA GLY A 156 42.05 -9.56 5.94
C GLY A 156 42.06 -8.29 5.09
N ASN A 157 41.50 -8.38 3.89
CA ASN A 157 41.17 -7.25 3.01
C ASN A 157 40.08 -6.34 3.62
N ASP A 158 40.33 -5.04 3.49
CA ASP A 158 39.53 -3.90 3.88
C ASP A 158 38.05 -4.01 3.48
N ARG A 159 37.18 -4.00 4.49
CA ARG A 159 35.76 -3.60 4.35
C ARG A 159 35.42 -2.57 5.41
N ALA A 160 35.60 -1.31 5.07
CA ALA A 160 34.91 -0.19 5.70
C ALA A 160 34.18 0.63 4.63
N GLY A 161 33.31 -0.03 3.87
CA GLY A 161 32.27 0.64 3.08
C GLY A 161 31.15 1.08 4.01
N GLY A 162 31.39 2.17 4.75
CA GLY A 162 30.38 2.85 5.55
C GLY A 162 29.28 3.38 4.62
N LYS A 163 28.14 2.69 4.59
CA LYS A 163 26.93 3.23 3.96
C LYS A 163 26.41 4.34 4.85
N ASP A 164 26.70 5.55 4.41
CA ASP A 164 26.13 6.80 4.87
C ASP A 164 24.62 6.78 4.65
N TRP A 165 23.87 6.43 5.70
CA TRP A 165 22.46 6.73 5.78
C TRP A 165 22.37 8.20 6.15
N GLY A 166 22.30 9.05 5.12
CA GLY A 166 22.25 10.50 5.22
C GLY A 166 21.39 10.94 6.40
N ARG A 167 22.05 11.40 7.46
CA ARG A 167 21.43 12.09 8.59
C ARG A 167 20.99 13.47 8.13
N GLY A 168 19.87 13.51 7.42
CA GLY A 168 19.05 14.71 7.35
C GLY A 168 18.39 14.95 8.71
N SER A 169 19.00 15.82 9.50
CA SER A 169 18.40 16.66 10.55
C SER A 169 17.06 16.17 11.13
N LEU A 170 17.15 15.53 12.30
CA LEU A 170 16.07 15.37 13.26
C LEU A 170 15.46 16.74 13.62
N LEU A 171 14.32 17.06 13.01
CA LEU A 171 13.29 17.85 13.65
C LEU A 171 12.10 16.92 13.86
N GLY A 172 11.90 16.53 15.12
CA GLY A 172 10.82 15.65 15.52
C GLY A 172 9.46 16.28 15.24
N HIS A 173 8.79 15.78 14.21
CA HIS A 173 7.34 15.78 14.10
C HIS A 173 6.96 14.40 13.59
N GLY A 174 6.04 13.72 14.30
CA GLY A 174 5.53 12.40 13.96
C GLY A 174 4.61 12.43 12.74
N ASP A 175 5.06 13.03 11.66
CA ASP A 175 4.30 13.18 10.42
C ASP A 175 4.48 11.95 9.52
N CYS A 176 3.41 11.62 8.79
CA CYS A 176 3.48 10.62 7.73
C CYS A 176 4.33 11.21 6.59
N GLY A 177 5.54 10.67 6.42
CA GLY A 177 6.49 11.12 5.43
C GLY A 177 6.07 10.76 4.01
N VAL A 178 6.62 11.50 3.05
CA VAL A 178 6.42 11.26 1.63
C VAL A 178 7.69 10.68 1.02
N ALA A 179 7.66 9.38 0.68
CA ALA A 179 8.58 8.86 -0.33
C ALA A 179 7.97 9.19 -1.69
N VAL A 180 8.60 10.09 -2.43
CA VAL A 180 8.27 10.33 -3.83
C VAL A 180 8.93 9.19 -4.60
N VAL A 181 8.11 8.38 -5.26
CA VAL A 181 8.58 7.47 -6.30
C VAL A 181 8.23 8.21 -7.58
N ASP A 182 9.24 8.67 -8.31
CA ASP A 182 9.03 9.43 -9.55
C ASP A 182 8.30 8.53 -10.56
N VAL A 183 7.17 9.02 -11.06
CA VAL A 183 6.28 8.29 -11.98
C VAL A 183 6.94 8.09 -13.35
N GLU A 184 8.07 8.74 -13.63
CA GLU A 184 8.85 8.59 -14.86
C GLU A 184 9.74 7.33 -14.90
N ASP A 185 9.81 6.55 -13.81
CA ASP A 185 10.59 5.31 -13.70
C ASP A 185 9.76 4.00 -13.87
N LEU A 186 8.50 4.09 -14.33
CA LEU A 186 7.62 2.95 -14.65
C LEU A 186 7.43 2.78 -16.17
#